data_AF-A0A7X7R003-F1
#
_entry.id   AF-A0A7X7R003-F1
#
_cell.length_a   1.000
_cell.length_b   1.000
_cell.length_c   1.000
_cell.angle_alpha   90.00
_cell.angle_beta   90.00
_cell.angle_gamma   90.00
#
_symmetry.space_group_name_H-M   'P 1'
#
loop_
_entity.id
_entity.type
_entity.pdbx_description
1 polymer ?
#
loop_
_entity_poly.entity_id
_entity_poly.type
_entity_poly.pdbx_seq_one_letter_code
_entity_poly.pdbx_strand_id
1 'polypeptide(L)'
;MSKETKRKNKKGPEKVSAPELVDFEVFYDNYKTTVNTSYLKRKKYEAVNPNKLGAFMPGSIQKIHVAEGDVVKRGGKLIILEAMKMKNIIAAPFDCKVVKLNVKEGDTVAKNTVLVEVEPFEADVAENA
;
A
#
# COMPACT_ATOMS: atom_id res chain seq x y z
N MET A 1 62.11 15.10 -19.10
CA MET A 1 60.81 15.26 -19.79
C MET A 1 59.71 14.86 -18.82
N SER A 2 59.10 15.84 -18.16
CA SER A 2 58.03 15.65 -17.18
C SER A 2 56.69 15.53 -17.91
N LYS A 3 55.94 14.44 -17.69
CA LYS A 3 54.54 14.35 -18.13
C LYS A 3 53.66 14.36 -16.88
N GLU A 4 53.14 15.54 -16.61
CA GLU A 4 52.23 15.86 -15.52
C GLU A 4 50.82 15.44 -15.91
N THR A 5 50.26 14.46 -15.18
CA THR A 5 48.95 13.88 -15.47
C THR A 5 47.85 14.73 -14.84
N LYS A 6 47.01 15.35 -15.68
CA LYS A 6 45.81 16.13 -15.33
C LYS A 6 44.93 15.42 -14.28
N ARG A 7 44.80 16.00 -13.09
CA ARG A 7 43.73 15.67 -12.12
C ARG A 7 42.42 16.30 -12.59
N LYS A 8 41.42 15.47 -12.90
CA LYS A 8 40.05 15.89 -13.22
C LYS A 8 39.42 16.57 -12.00
N ASN A 9 39.00 17.82 -12.20
CA ASN A 9 38.31 18.65 -11.23
C ASN A 9 36.87 18.11 -11.03
N LYS A 10 36.59 17.48 -9.88
CA LYS A 10 35.22 17.14 -9.48
C LYS A 10 34.52 18.42 -8.99
N LYS A 11 33.63 18.99 -9.82
CA LYS A 11 32.69 20.04 -9.39
C LYS A 11 31.90 19.51 -8.19
N GLY A 12 32.07 20.16 -7.03
CA GLY A 12 31.29 19.89 -5.83
C GLY A 12 29.80 20.19 -6.05
N PRO A 13 28.91 19.60 -5.24
CA PRO A 13 27.48 19.81 -5.39
C PRO A 13 27.14 21.29 -5.23
N GLU A 14 26.36 21.79 -6.18
CA GLU A 14 25.84 23.14 -6.29
C GLU A 14 25.14 23.54 -4.98
N LYS A 15 25.48 24.72 -4.45
CA LYS A 15 24.93 25.24 -3.19
C LYS A 15 23.43 25.43 -3.35
N VAL A 16 22.65 24.57 -2.69
CA VAL A 16 21.19 24.75 -2.56
C VAL A 16 20.97 26.00 -1.71
N SER A 17 20.26 26.97 -2.27
CA SER A 17 19.74 28.18 -1.61
C SER A 17 19.05 27.83 -0.29
N ALA A 18 19.03 28.77 0.66
CA ALA A 18 18.53 28.60 2.03
C ALA A 18 17.32 27.65 2.14
N PRO A 19 17.31 26.72 3.11
CA PRO A 19 16.26 25.71 3.22
C PRO A 19 14.89 26.37 3.38
N GLU A 20 14.00 26.14 2.42
CA GLU A 20 12.64 26.67 2.41
C GLU A 20 11.87 26.13 3.63
N LEU A 21 11.19 27.03 4.34
CA LEU A 21 10.36 26.65 5.48
C LEU A 21 9.13 25.90 4.97
N VAL A 22 8.96 24.66 5.41
CA VAL A 22 7.78 23.84 5.14
C VAL A 22 6.83 23.84 6.33
N ASP A 23 5.54 23.76 6.02
CA ASP A 23 4.49 23.62 7.03
C ASP A 23 4.51 22.22 7.64
N PHE A 24 4.49 22.17 8.97
CA PHE A 24 4.53 20.96 9.77
C PHE A 24 3.41 21.02 10.81
N GLU A 25 2.37 20.22 10.60
CA GLU A 25 1.28 20.07 11.55
C GLU A 25 1.74 19.17 12.70
N VAL A 26 1.77 19.70 13.92
CA VAL A 26 2.12 18.95 15.13
C VAL A 26 0.97 19.09 16.11
N PHE A 27 0.25 17.99 16.31
CA PHE A 27 -0.98 17.96 17.12
C PHE A 27 -2.04 18.96 16.62
N TYR A 28 -2.08 20.16 17.19
CA TYR A 28 -3.07 21.20 16.90
C TYR A 28 -2.44 22.50 16.40
N ASP A 29 -1.11 22.57 16.34
CA ASP A 29 -0.37 23.76 15.96
C ASP A 29 0.28 23.59 14.58
N ASN A 30 0.32 24.67 13.81
CA ASN A 30 0.98 24.73 12.51
C ASN A 30 2.32 25.45 12.65
N TYR A 31 3.42 24.70 12.63
CA TYR A 31 4.77 25.25 12.70
C TYR A 31 5.42 25.29 11.32
N LYS A 32 6.27 26.28 11.08
CA LYS A 32 7.15 26.35 9.91
C LYS A 32 8.55 25.92 10.32
N THR A 33 9.10 24.92 9.65
CA THR A 33 10.45 24.40 9.96
C THR A 33 11.23 24.06 8.70
N THR A 34 12.55 24.01 8.82
CA THR A 34 13.43 23.53 7.75
C THR A 34 13.54 22.01 7.86
N VAL A 35 13.30 21.32 6.75
CA VAL A 35 13.44 19.86 6.69
C VAL A 35 14.71 19.46 5.96
N ASN A 36 15.31 18.34 6.36
CA ASN A 36 16.49 17.81 5.68
C ASN A 36 16.10 17.05 4.41
N THR A 37 17.09 16.80 3.54
CA THR A 37 16.89 16.07 2.28
C THR A 37 16.33 14.66 2.51
N SER A 38 16.68 14.01 3.62
CA SER A 38 16.15 12.69 3.97
C SER A 38 14.65 12.74 4.28
N TYR A 39 14.16 13.79 4.92
CA TYR A 39 12.75 13.99 5.23
C TYR A 39 11.92 14.16 3.96
N LEU A 40 12.37 15.02 3.03
CA LEU A 40 11.70 15.22 1.73
C LEU A 40 11.60 13.94 0.90
N LYS A 41 12.52 12.99 1.10
CA LYS A 41 12.56 11.70 0.40
C LYS A 41 11.78 10.58 1.09
N ARG A 42 11.29 10.79 2.32
CA ARG A 42 10.55 9.74 3.04
C ARG A 42 9.19 9.53 2.38
N LYS A 43 8.79 8.25 2.30
CA LYS A 43 7.41 7.90 1.94
C LYS A 43 6.49 8.39 3.06
N LYS A 44 5.53 9.26 2.71
CA LYS A 44 4.52 9.76 3.66
C LYS A 44 3.70 8.57 4.19
N TYR A 45 3.36 8.61 5.48
CA TYR A 45 2.44 7.63 6.05
C TYR A 45 1.06 7.81 5.42
N GLU A 46 0.46 6.71 4.99
CA GLU A 46 -0.91 6.65 4.49
C GLU A 46 -1.71 5.79 5.46
N ALA A 47 -2.89 6.27 5.86
CA ALA A 47 -3.79 5.50 6.72
C ALA A 47 -4.20 4.19 6.02
N VAL A 48 -4.33 3.12 6.79
CA VAL A 48 -4.74 1.81 6.27
C VAL A 48 -6.16 1.93 5.72
N ASN A 49 -6.34 1.63 4.43
CA ASN A 49 -7.65 1.62 3.82
C ASN A 49 -8.32 0.25 4.02
N PRO A 50 -9.41 0.15 4.81
CA PRO A 50 -10.05 -1.14 5.11
C PRO A 50 -10.72 -1.78 3.88
N ASN A 51 -10.93 -1.02 2.81
CA ASN A 51 -11.53 -1.48 1.56
C ASN A 51 -10.52 -2.17 0.63
N LYS A 52 -9.22 -2.08 0.92
CA LYS A 52 -8.15 -2.68 0.10
C LYS A 52 -7.48 -3.80 0.87
N LEU A 53 -7.79 -5.03 0.50
CA LEU A 53 -7.22 -6.20 1.16
C LEU A 53 -5.96 -6.63 0.42
N GLY A 54 -4.82 -6.46 1.07
CA GLY A 54 -3.50 -6.77 0.52
C GLY A 54 -2.86 -8.02 1.12
N ALA A 55 -1.85 -8.54 0.40
CA ALA A 55 -1.02 -9.64 0.87
C ALA A 55 -0.11 -9.19 2.02
N PHE A 56 -0.33 -9.69 3.23
CA PHE A 56 0.56 -9.41 4.38
C PHE A 56 1.98 -9.97 4.18
N MET A 57 2.09 -11.06 3.42
CA MET A 57 3.35 -11.74 3.10
C MET A 57 3.38 -12.15 1.63
N PRO A 58 4.58 -12.27 1.03
CA PRO A 58 4.71 -12.75 -0.34
C PRO A 58 4.29 -14.22 -0.44
N GLY A 59 3.71 -14.60 -1.58
CA GLY A 59 3.19 -15.94 -1.80
C GLY A 59 2.55 -16.08 -3.17
N SER A 60 1.86 -17.19 -3.40
CA SER A 60 1.08 -17.44 -4.61
C SER A 60 -0.42 -17.52 -4.31
N ILE A 61 -1.24 -17.09 -5.27
CA ILE A 61 -2.69 -17.20 -5.18
C ILE A 61 -3.08 -18.64 -5.53
N GLN A 62 -3.49 -19.41 -4.53
CA GLN A 62 -3.92 -20.79 -4.75
C GLN A 62 -5.33 -20.85 -5.34
N LYS A 63 -6.25 -20.05 -4.80
CA LYS A 63 -7.66 -20.10 -5.18
C LYS A 63 -8.37 -18.78 -4.93
N ILE A 64 -9.29 -18.41 -5.80
CA ILE A 64 -10.20 -17.29 -5.63
C ILE A 64 -11.63 -17.85 -5.47
N HIS A 65 -12.34 -17.41 -4.44
CA HIS A 65 -13.67 -17.92 -4.08
C HIS A 65 -14.83 -17.04 -4.54
N VAL A 66 -14.53 -15.86 -5.08
CA VAL A 66 -15.49 -14.80 -5.39
C VAL A 66 -15.21 -14.21 -6.77
N ALA A 67 -16.22 -13.61 -7.36
CA ALA A 67 -16.14 -12.79 -8.56
C ALA A 67 -16.38 -11.32 -8.24
N GLU A 68 -16.03 -10.44 -9.19
CA GLU A 68 -16.41 -9.03 -9.11
C GLU A 68 -17.94 -8.88 -9.11
N GLY A 69 -18.46 -8.09 -8.20
CA GLY A 69 -19.90 -7.91 -7.98
C GLY A 69 -20.50 -8.79 -6.88
N ASP A 70 -19.80 -9.82 -6.41
CA ASP A 70 -20.31 -10.73 -5.37
C ASP A 70 -20.47 -10.03 -4.02
N VAL A 71 -21.55 -10.37 -3.31
CA VAL A 71 -21.78 -9.94 -1.93
C VAL A 71 -21.30 -11.02 -0.97
N VAL A 72 -20.47 -10.63 -0.02
CA VAL A 72 -19.80 -11.51 0.94
C VAL A 72 -20.05 -11.00 2.35
N LYS A 73 -20.55 -11.88 3.22
CA LYS A 73 -20.71 -11.59 4.64
C LYS A 73 -19.36 -11.56 5.36
N ARG A 74 -19.29 -10.82 6.46
CA ARG A 74 -18.11 -10.75 7.33
C ARG A 74 -17.58 -12.15 7.65
N GLY A 75 -16.28 -12.35 7.51
CA GLY A 75 -15.62 -13.64 7.70
C GLY A 75 -15.72 -14.60 6.51
N GLY A 76 -16.48 -14.26 5.47
CA GLY A 76 -16.55 -15.01 4.22
C GLY A 76 -15.19 -15.07 3.53
N LYS A 77 -14.90 -16.22 2.91
CA LYS A 77 -13.59 -16.49 2.27
C LYS A 77 -13.55 -15.80 0.90
N LEU A 78 -12.50 -15.02 0.65
CA LEU A 78 -12.29 -14.34 -0.62
C LEU A 78 -11.21 -15.03 -1.45
N ILE A 79 -10.02 -15.18 -0.87
CA ILE A 79 -8.83 -15.67 -1.56
C ILE A 79 -8.04 -16.60 -0.63
N ILE A 80 -7.44 -17.66 -1.19
CA ILE A 80 -6.44 -18.48 -0.51
C ILE A 80 -5.07 -18.11 -1.07
N LEU A 81 -4.20 -17.57 -0.21
CA LEU A 81 -2.80 -17.29 -0.49
C LEU A 81 -1.93 -18.37 0.13
N GLU A 82 -1.09 -19.00 -0.68
CA GLU A 82 -0.10 -19.98 -0.22
C GLU A 82 1.25 -19.31 -0.06
N ALA A 83 1.83 -19.42 1.13
CA ALA A 83 3.19 -18.96 1.40
C ALA A 83 3.89 -19.99 2.27
N MET A 84 5.12 -20.37 1.91
CA MET A 84 5.94 -21.31 2.70
C MET A 84 5.21 -22.62 3.05
N LYS A 85 4.47 -23.21 2.09
CA LYS A 85 3.63 -24.42 2.27
C LYS A 85 2.44 -24.26 3.23
N MET A 86 2.12 -23.04 3.63
CA MET A 86 1.00 -22.71 4.49
C MET A 86 -0.07 -21.97 3.69
N LYS A 87 -1.33 -22.37 3.87
CA LYS A 87 -2.49 -21.73 3.25
C LYS A 87 -3.04 -20.64 4.17
N ASN A 88 -3.29 -19.46 3.62
CA ASN A 88 -3.76 -18.29 4.34
C ASN A 88 -5.04 -17.82 3.68
N ILE A 89 -6.09 -17.77 4.46
CA ILE A 89 -7.40 -17.37 3.99
C ILE A 89 -7.53 -15.87 4.21
N ILE A 90 -7.68 -15.13 3.11
CA ILE A 90 -8.07 -13.73 3.15
C ILE A 90 -9.59 -13.71 3.22
N ALA A 91 -10.12 -13.21 4.33
CA ALA A 91 -11.54 -13.15 4.62
C ALA A 91 -12.07 -11.71 4.58
N ALA A 92 -13.37 -11.57 4.33
CA ALA A 92 -14.05 -10.28 4.33
C ALA A 92 -14.04 -9.65 5.74
N PRO A 93 -13.53 -8.41 5.91
CA PRO A 93 -13.45 -7.74 7.21
C PRO A 93 -14.82 -7.31 7.77
N PHE A 94 -15.79 -7.07 6.89
CA PHE A 94 -17.16 -6.65 7.16
C PHE A 94 -18.07 -7.17 6.03
N ASP A 95 -19.38 -6.96 6.15
CA ASP A 95 -20.33 -7.28 5.07
C ASP A 95 -20.05 -6.37 3.86
N CYS A 96 -19.62 -6.96 2.76
CA CYS A 96 -19.04 -6.22 1.66
C CYS A 96 -19.43 -6.76 0.29
N LYS A 97 -19.35 -5.90 -0.72
CA LYS A 97 -19.40 -6.28 -2.13
C LYS A 97 -17.99 -6.23 -2.73
N VAL A 98 -17.65 -7.23 -3.54
CA VAL A 98 -16.37 -7.26 -4.27
C VAL A 98 -16.42 -6.26 -5.41
N VAL A 99 -15.57 -5.24 -5.36
CA VAL A 99 -15.49 -4.20 -6.39
C VAL A 99 -14.54 -4.62 -7.50
N LYS A 100 -13.39 -5.20 -7.11
CA LYS A 100 -12.33 -5.54 -8.07
C LYS A 100 -11.42 -6.65 -7.57
N LEU A 101 -11.03 -7.55 -8.48
CA LEU A 101 -9.97 -8.54 -8.25
C LEU A 101 -8.71 -8.14 -9.00
N ASN A 102 -7.62 -7.89 -8.27
CA ASN A 102 -6.35 -7.43 -8.84
C ASN A 102 -5.39 -8.59 -9.16
N VAL A 103 -5.82 -9.83 -8.96
CA VAL A 103 -5.01 -11.05 -9.10
C VAL A 103 -5.81 -12.19 -9.69
N LYS A 104 -5.11 -13.19 -10.22
CA LYS A 104 -5.66 -14.44 -10.75
C LYS A 104 -5.09 -15.64 -10.01
N GLU A 105 -5.76 -16.78 -10.10
CA GLU A 105 -5.22 -18.04 -9.59
C GLU A 105 -3.89 -18.38 -10.27
N GLY A 106 -2.91 -18.80 -9.47
CA GLY A 106 -1.53 -19.06 -9.91
C GLY A 106 -0.59 -17.86 -9.82
N ASP A 107 -1.10 -16.63 -9.66
CA ASP A 107 -0.25 -15.44 -9.60
C ASP A 107 0.66 -15.45 -8.37
N THR A 108 1.90 -14.99 -8.54
CA THR A 108 2.81 -14.72 -7.42
C THR A 108 2.73 -13.26 -7.03
N VAL A 109 2.52 -13.00 -5.74
CA VAL A 109 2.32 -11.66 -5.18
C VAL A 109 3.40 -11.31 -4.17
N ALA A 110 3.75 -10.03 -4.13
CA ALA A 110 4.69 -9.49 -3.16
C ALA A 110 3.96 -9.03 -1.88
N LYS A 111 4.74 -8.70 -0.85
CA LYS A 111 4.20 -8.05 0.36
C LYS A 111 3.52 -6.72 -0.01
N ASN A 112 2.37 -6.47 0.62
CA ASN A 112 1.51 -5.30 0.45
C ASN A 112 0.88 -5.15 -0.96
N THR A 113 0.96 -6.17 -1.82
CA THR A 113 0.20 -6.18 -3.08
C THR A 113 -1.30 -6.22 -2.76
N VAL A 114 -2.08 -5.29 -3.30
CA VAL A 114 -3.54 -5.29 -3.18
C VAL A 114 -4.09 -6.47 -3.99
N LEU A 115 -4.90 -7.31 -3.36
CA LEU A 115 -5.43 -8.53 -3.96
C LEU A 115 -6.88 -8.35 -4.40
N VAL A 116 -7.69 -7.77 -3.51
CA VAL A 116 -9.11 -7.52 -3.72
C VAL A 116 -9.50 -6.18 -3.12
N GLU A 117 -10.37 -5.48 -3.83
CA GLU A 117 -11.00 -4.24 -3.37
C GLU A 117 -12.47 -4.53 -3.10
N VAL A 118 -12.93 -4.10 -1.92
CA VAL A 118 -14.28 -4.34 -1.43
C VAL A 118 -14.90 -3.04 -0.93
N GLU A 119 -16.22 -2.95 -0.97
CA GLU A 119 -16.96 -1.82 -0.40
C GLU A 119 -18.01 -2.33 0.59
N PRO A 120 -18.36 -1.57 1.64
CA PRO A 120 -19.44 -1.94 2.55
C PRO A 120 -20.73 -2.20 1.78
N PHE A 121 -21.41 -3.30 2.09
CA PHE A 121 -22.71 -3.63 1.51
C PHE A 121 -23.68 -3.98 2.64
N GLU A 122 -24.61 -3.07 2.88
CA GLU A 122 -25.77 -3.32 3.73
C GLU A 122 -26.91 -3.75 2.81
N ALA A 123 -27.37 -4.99 2.96
CA ALA A 123 -28.64 -5.37 2.36
C ALA A 123 -29.73 -4.67 3.17
N ASP A 124 -30.54 -3.84 2.52
CA ASP A 124 -31.74 -3.27 3.12
C ASP A 124 -32.51 -4.42 3.78
N VAL A 125 -32.52 -4.45 5.11
CA VAL A 125 -33.37 -5.36 5.86
C VAL A 125 -34.78 -4.84 5.59
N ALA A 126 -35.46 -5.45 4.62
CA ALA A 126 -36.89 -5.27 4.46
C ALA A 126 -37.52 -5.68 5.79
N GLU A 127 -37.89 -4.65 6.56
CA GLU A 127 -38.61 -4.71 7.81
C GLU A 127 -39.98 -5.33 7.53
N ASN A 128 -40.05 -6.65 7.56
CA ASN A 128 -41.31 -7.38 7.67
C ASN A 128 -41.61 -7.56 9.17
N ALA A 129 -42.29 -6.58 9.77
CA ALA A 129 -43.20 -6.75 10.90
C ALA A 129 -44.05 -5.48 11.10
#